data_AF-A0A6N9VG25-F1
#
_entry.id   AF-A0A6N9VG25-F1
#
_cell.length_a   1.000
_cell.length_b   1.000
_cell.length_c   1.000
_cell.angle_alpha   90.00
_cell.angle_beta   90.00
_cell.angle_gamma   90.00
#
_symmetry.space_group_name_H-M   'P 1'
#
loop_
_entity.id
_entity.type
_entity.pdbx_description
1 polymer ?
#
loop_
_entity_poly.entity_id
_entity_poly.type
_entity_poly.pdbx_seq_one_letter_code
_entity_poly.pdbx_strand_id
1 'polypeptide(L)' 'ARTPEGASGFTFFLMFLPYPSSAFVPIETMPTWLHAFAEHQPVTPLIESLRALLLDEPLGSAPWAALAWCGGILL' A
#
# COMPACT_ATOMS: atom_id res chain seq x y z
N ALA A 1 16.57 7.96 -8.54
CA ALA A 1 17.65 8.18 -9.53
C ALA A 1 17.33 9.43 -10.34
N ARG A 2 18.32 10.27 -10.70
CA ARG A 2 18.12 11.53 -11.46
C ARG A 2 18.24 11.38 -12.98
N THR A 3 18.28 10.14 -13.48
CA THR A 3 18.30 9.84 -14.92
C THR A 3 16.96 9.23 -15.35
N PRO A 4 16.49 9.47 -16.59
CA PRO A 4 15.27 8.87 -17.11
C PRO A 4 15.24 7.34 -16.98
N GLU A 5 16.36 6.68 -17.27
CA GLU A 5 16.49 5.22 -17.22
C GLU A 5 16.34 4.70 -15.78
N GLY A 6 16.88 5.43 -14.81
CA GLY A 6 16.76 5.10 -13.40
C GLY A 6 15.35 5.34 -12.85
N ALA A 7 14.61 6.32 -13.38
CA ALA A 7 13.21 6.53 -13.07
C ALA A 7 12.35 5.39 -13.63
N SER A 8 12.57 4.98 -14.88
CA SER A 8 11.87 3.85 -15.50
C SER A 8 12.09 2.54 -14.75
N GLY A 9 13.34 2.22 -14.36
CA GLY A 9 13.64 1.02 -13.60
C GLY A 9 13.00 1.00 -12.20
N PHE A 10 12.97 2.16 -11.54
CA PHE A 10 12.30 2.29 -10.24
C PHE A 10 10.78 2.14 -10.34
N THR A 11 10.15 2.76 -11.34
CA THR A 11 8.71 2.59 -11.62
C THR A 11 8.35 1.13 -11.90
N PHE A 12 9.18 0.43 -12.68
CA PHE A 12 8.99 -0.99 -12.95
C PHE A 12 8.96 -1.82 -11.66
N PHE A 13 9.89 -1.56 -10.73
CA PHE A 13 9.90 -2.21 -9.42
C PHE A 13 8.67 -1.85 -8.58
N LEU A 14 8.31 -0.56 -8.51
CA LEU A 14 7.14 -0.10 -7.76
C LEU A 14 5.82 -0.71 -8.24
N MET A 15 5.72 -1.06 -9.52
CA MET A 15 4.54 -1.74 -10.06
C MET A 15 4.27 -3.10 -9.39
N PHE A 16 5.28 -3.71 -8.77
CA PHE A 16 5.14 -4.94 -8.01
C PHE A 16 4.75 -4.74 -6.54
N LEU A 17 4.82 -3.51 -6.02
CA LEU A 17 4.51 -3.19 -4.63
C LEU A 17 3.05 -3.51 -4.21
N PRO A 18 2.03 -3.38 -5.08
CA PRO A 18 0.65 -3.71 -4.73
C PRO A 18 0.37 -5.21 -4.56
N TYR A 19 1.16 -6.10 -5.16
CA TYR A 19 0.90 -7.55 -5.10
C TYR A 19 0.96 -8.13 -3.67
N PRO A 20 1.97 -7.81 -2.84
CA PRO A 20 2.00 -8.18 -1.43
C PRO A 20 1.17 -7.21 -0.55
N SER A 21 -0.06 -6.89 -0.94
CA SER A 21 -0.99 -6.08 -0.15
C SER A 21 -2.27 -6.85 0.14
N SER A 22 -3.13 -6.27 0.98
CA SER A 22 -4.45 -6.83 1.30
C SER A 22 -5.42 -6.89 0.10
N ALA A 23 -5.04 -6.36 -1.06
CA ALA A 23 -5.86 -6.40 -2.27
C ALA A 23 -6.09 -7.82 -2.79
N PHE A 24 -5.11 -8.72 -2.62
CA PHE A 24 -5.16 -10.08 -3.18
C PHE A 24 -5.50 -11.15 -2.15
N VAL A 25 -4.98 -11.02 -0.93
CA VAL A 25 -5.27 -11.92 0.18
C VAL A 25 -5.36 -11.13 1.48
N PRO A 26 -6.22 -11.54 2.44
CA PRO A 26 -6.24 -10.95 3.77
C PRO A 26 -4.87 -11.08 4.45
N ILE A 27 -4.41 -10.00 5.09
CA ILE A 27 -3.07 -9.92 5.71
C ILE A 27 -2.86 -11.06 6.71
N GLU A 28 -3.86 -11.34 7.53
CA GLU A 28 -3.88 -12.41 8.55
C GLU A 28 -3.65 -13.82 8.01
N THR A 29 -3.82 -14.03 6.70
CA THR A 29 -3.56 -15.32 6.02
C THR A 29 -2.16 -15.39 5.41
N MET A 30 -1.42 -14.28 5.41
CA MET A 30 -0.08 -14.22 4.83
C MET A 30 0.97 -14.87 5.74
N PRO A 31 2.06 -15.43 5.17
CA PRO A 31 3.21 -15.87 5.95
C PRO A 31 3.77 -14.73 6.82
N THR A 32 4.26 -15.03 8.03
CA THR A 32 4.69 -14.03 9.02
C THR A 32 5.68 -12.99 8.48
N TRP A 33 6.61 -13.40 7.60
CA TRP A 33 7.58 -12.48 6.99
C TRP A 33 6.92 -11.48 6.03
N LEU A 34 5.85 -11.90 5.36
CA LEU A 34 5.08 -11.07 4.43
C LEU A 34 4.05 -10.21 5.17
N HIS A 35 3.49 -10.73 6.26
CA HIS A 35 2.58 -10.03 7.16
C HIS A 35 3.15 -8.69 7.62
N ALA A 36 4.36 -8.72 8.18
CA ALA A 36 5.04 -7.51 8.66
C ALA A 36 5.27 -6.48 7.55
N PHE A 37 5.54 -6.92 6.33
CA PHE A 37 5.69 -6.01 5.18
C PHE A 37 4.34 -5.43 4.74
N ALA A 38 3.32 -6.29 4.60
CA ALA A 38 1.98 -5.90 4.17
C ALA A 38 1.34 -4.89 5.13
N GLU A 39 1.62 -4.96 6.43
CA GLU A 39 1.11 -4.02 7.43
C GLU A 39 1.70 -2.60 7.33
N HIS A 40 2.95 -2.47 6.87
CA HIS A 40 3.66 -1.19 6.91
C HIS A 40 3.74 -0.48 5.55
N GLN A 41 3.41 -1.15 4.46
CA GLN A 41 3.55 -0.59 3.11
C GLN A 41 2.36 0.32 2.72
N PRO A 42 2.54 1.32 1.83
CA PRO A 42 1.54 2.35 1.54
C PRO A 42 0.28 1.86 0.83
N VAL A 43 0.34 0.73 0.10
CA VAL A 43 -0.79 0.26 -0.72
C VAL A 43 -1.90 -0.33 0.16
N THR A 44 -1.54 -1.02 1.24
CA THR A 44 -2.50 -1.63 2.16
C THR A 44 -3.49 -0.63 2.75
N PRO A 45 -3.10 0.48 3.41
CA PRO A 45 -4.07 1.43 3.96
C PRO A 45 -4.91 2.11 2.88
N LEU A 46 -4.39 2.28 1.65
CA LEU A 46 -5.19 2.77 0.53
C LEU A 46 -6.31 1.78 0.14
N ILE A 47 -5.98 0.50 0.04
CA ILE A 47 -6.94 -0.57 -0.30
C ILE A 47 -7.99 -0.71 0.81
N GLU A 48 -7.58 -0.74 2.08
CA GLU A 48 -8.51 -0.79 3.21
C GLU A 48 -9.46 0.40 3.23
N SER A 49 -8.95 1.62 2.97
CA SER A 49 -9.77 2.83 2.91
C SER A 49 -10.81 2.76 1.80
N LEU A 50 -10.39 2.36 0.59
CA LEU A 50 -11.29 2.21 -0.54
C LEU A 50 -12.33 1.12 -0.28
N ARG A 51 -11.92 -0.03 0.29
CA ARG A 51 -12.83 -1.12 0.66
C ARG A 51 -13.89 -0.63 1.65
N ALA A 52 -13.48 0.05 2.71
CA ALA A 52 -14.41 0.56 3.72
C ALA A 52 -15.40 1.57 3.12
N LEU A 53 -14.93 2.49 2.26
CA LEU A 53 -15.81 3.43 1.55
C LEU A 53 -16.78 2.74 0.59
N LEU A 54 -16.34 1.71 -0.12
CA LEU A 54 -17.16 1.01 -1.11
C LEU A 54 -18.15 0.04 -0.49
N LEU A 55 -17.82 -0.53 0.68
CA LEU A 55 -18.67 -1.49 1.40
C LEU A 55 -19.49 -0.84 2.52
N ASP A 56 -19.39 0.49 2.68
CA ASP A 56 -20.03 1.24 3.78
C ASP A 56 -19.64 0.71 5.17
N GLU A 57 -18.37 0.31 5.31
CA GLU A 57 -17.81 -0.16 6.58
C GLU A 57 -17.13 0.98 7.36
N PRO A 58 -16.98 0.84 8.69
CA PRO A 58 -16.24 1.81 9.49
C PRO A 58 -14.81 2.00 8.99
N LEU A 59 -14.44 3.24 8.66
CA LEU A 59 -13.15 3.59 8.08
C LEU A 59 -11.93 3.32 8.98
N GLY A 60 -12.11 3.28 10.30
CA GLY A 60 -11.03 3.09 11.25
C GLY A 60 -9.88 4.11 11.08
N SER A 61 -8.63 3.65 11.19
CA SER A 61 -7.42 4.47 11.02
C SER A 61 -6.82 4.42 9.61
N ALA A 62 -7.33 3.56 8.72
CA ALA A 62 -6.73 3.32 7.42
C ALA A 62 -6.63 4.58 6.52
N PRO A 63 -7.65 5.45 6.44
CA PRO A 63 -7.55 6.66 5.61
C PRO A 63 -6.49 7.63 6.10
N TRP A 64 -6.31 7.75 7.41
CA TRP A 64 -5.29 8.61 7.99
C TRP A 64 -3.88 8.09 7.70
N ALA A 65 -3.67 6.77 7.80
CA ALA A 65 -2.42 6.14 7.40
C ALA A 65 -2.14 6.31 5.90
N ALA A 66 -3.16 6.17 5.05
CA ALA A 66 -3.05 6.40 3.61
C ALA A 66 -2.67 7.86 3.29
N LEU A 67 -3.31 8.83 3.96
CA LEU A 67 -2.98 10.25 3.80
C LEU A 67 -1.57 10.58 4.30
N ALA A 68 -1.13 9.96 5.40
CA ALA A 68 0.23 10.12 5.91
C ALA A 68 1.27 9.61 4.90
N TRP A 69 1.01 8.47 4.25
CA TRP A 69 1.85 7.96 3.16
C TRP A 69 1.87 8.89 1.94
N CYS A 70 0.70 9.37 1.50
CA CYS A 70 0.63 10.34 0.41
C CYS A 70 1.42 11.62 0.75
N GLY A 71 1.27 12.15 1.96
CA GLY A 71 2.03 13.31 2.43
C GLY A 71 3.54 13.03 2.47
N GLY A 72 3.95 11.88 3.00
CA GLY A 72 5.36 11.50 3.08
C GLY A 72 6.03 11.22 1.74
N ILE A 73 5.28 10.78 0.72
CA ILE A 73 5.81 10.57 -0.65
C ILE A 73 5.91 11.88 -1.43
N LEU A 74 5.01 12.83 -1.18
CA LEU A 74 4.97 14.11 -1.88
C LEU A 74 6.00 15.13 -1.39
N LEU A 75 6.47 14.98 -0.14
CA LEU A 75 7.48 15.83 0.50
C LEU A 75 8.90 15.33 0.22
#